data_AF-A0A9X3F0Q7-F1
#
_entry.id   AF-A0A9X3F0Q7-F1
#
_cell.length_a   1.000
_cell.length_b   1.000
_cell.length_c   1.000
_cell.angle_alpha   90.00
_cell.angle_beta   90.00
_cell.angle_gamma   90.00
#
_symmetry.space_group_name_H-M   'P 1'
#
loop_
_entity.id
_entity.type
_entity.pdbx_description
1 polymer ?
#
loop_
_entity_poly.entity_id
_entity_poly.type
_entity_poly.pdbx_seq_one_letter_code
_entity_poly.pdbx_strand_id
1 'polypeptide(L)'
;MSTVVVAIAATQWTGVFRAARAEGQRLRAADYYRAAQAMGAGTLHQIGWHVVPALRPVLLSALVVLFAHAVKVEALLAYLGASAPELPSWGKLLARSGSELARGVWWPTLAASAPLALLVLCAQVLADRSGRRKE
;
A
#
# COMPACT_ATOMS: atom_id res chain seq x y z
N MET A 1 12.64 -3.85 -13.63
CA MET A 1 12.02 -3.23 -12.43
C MET A 1 11.02 -2.12 -12.79
N SER A 2 11.37 -1.21 -13.69
CA SER A 2 10.54 -0.04 -14.04
C SER A 2 9.12 -0.37 -14.51
N THR A 3 8.93 -1.41 -15.33
CA THR A 3 7.60 -1.79 -15.85
C THR A 3 6.62 -2.24 -14.76
N VAL A 4 7.10 -3.04 -13.80
CA VAL A 4 6.27 -3.52 -12.68
C VAL A 4 5.90 -2.36 -11.75
N VAL A 5 6.86 -1.47 -11.47
CA VAL A 5 6.62 -0.26 -10.67
C VAL A 5 5.58 0.64 -11.34
N VAL A 6 5.71 0.87 -12.66
CA VAL A 6 4.76 1.72 -13.42
C VAL A 6 3.37 1.08 -13.48
N ALA A 7 3.26 -0.23 -13.72
CA ALA A 7 1.98 -0.93 -13.75
C ALA A 7 1.28 -0.86 -12.38
N ILE A 8 2.01 -1.13 -11.29
CA ILE A 8 1.48 -1.01 -9.93
C ILE A 8 1.08 0.44 -9.64
N ALA A 9 1.92 1.43 -9.94
CA ALA A 9 1.62 2.84 -9.72
C ALA A 9 0.36 3.30 -10.47
N ALA A 10 0.19 2.89 -11.74
CA ALA A 10 -0.98 3.21 -12.54
C ALA A 10 -2.27 2.63 -11.95
N THR A 11 -2.22 1.42 -11.40
CA THR A 11 -3.40 0.74 -10.86
C THR A 11 -3.76 1.24 -9.45
N GLN A 12 -2.76 1.60 -8.66
CA GLN A 12 -2.89 1.87 -7.22
C GLN A 12 -3.13 3.36 -6.90
N TRP A 13 -2.92 4.28 -7.85
CA TRP A 13 -3.14 5.73 -7.69
C TRP A 13 -4.57 6.09 -7.22
N THR A 14 -5.58 5.37 -7.69
CA THR A 14 -6.99 5.67 -7.42
C THR A 14 -7.37 5.51 -5.94
N GLY A 15 -6.79 4.52 -5.27
CA GLY A 15 -7.03 4.26 -3.85
C GLY A 15 -6.53 5.39 -2.96
N VAL A 16 -5.33 5.90 -3.25
CA VAL A 16 -4.72 7.04 -2.55
C VAL A 16 -5.54 8.30 -2.77
N PHE A 17 -5.95 8.57 -4.02
CA PHE A 17 -6.76 9.74 -4.35
C PHE A 17 -8.12 9.72 -3.65
N ARG A 18 -8.78 8.56 -3.59
CA ARG A 18 -10.05 8.38 -2.88
C ARG A 18 -9.91 8.61 -1.37
N ALA A 19 -8.87 8.06 -0.75
CA ALA A 19 -8.58 8.26 0.66
C ALA A 19 -8.30 9.73 0.99
N ALA A 20 -7.49 10.40 0.16
CA ALA A 20 -7.21 11.83 0.31
C ALA A 20 -8.48 12.69 0.16
N ARG A 21 -9.36 12.37 -0.80
CA ARG A 21 -10.65 13.06 -0.98
C ARG A 21 -11.57 12.88 0.22
N ALA A 22 -11.68 11.67 0.77
CA ALA A 22 -12.53 11.38 1.93
C ALA A 22 -12.09 12.19 3.16
N GLU A 23 -10.79 12.24 3.44
CA GLU A 23 -10.26 13.02 4.55
C GLU A 23 -10.35 14.53 4.29
N GLY A 24 -10.17 14.97 3.03
CA GLY A 24 -10.41 16.36 2.63
C GLY A 24 -11.86 16.83 2.85
N GLN A 25 -12.84 15.94 2.64
CA GLN A 25 -14.25 16.25 2.95
C GLN A 25 -14.48 16.33 4.47
N ARG A 26 -13.87 15.44 5.27
CA ARG A 26 -13.92 15.51 6.74
C ARG A 26 -13.32 16.82 7.28
N LEU A 27 -12.16 17.22 6.76
CA LEU A 27 -11.48 18.47 7.13
C LEU A 27 -12.33 19.70 6.81
N ARG A 28 -13.01 19.72 5.65
CA ARG A 28 -13.94 20.80 5.28
C ARG A 28 -15.18 20.90 6.16
N ALA A 29 -15.63 19.78 6.73
CA ALA A 29 -16.77 19.74 7.63
C ALA A 29 -16.42 20.18 9.06
N ALA A 30 -15.12 20.31 9.38
CA ALA A 30 -14.68 20.62 10.73
C ALA A 30 -14.73 22.12 11.05
N ASP A 31 -15.14 22.46 12.26
CA ASP A 31 -15.40 23.85 12.67
C ASP A 31 -14.13 24.72 12.68
N TYR A 32 -12.96 24.14 12.92
CA TYR A 32 -11.68 24.86 12.85
C TYR A 32 -11.35 25.32 11.42
N TYR A 33 -11.78 24.58 10.39
CA TYR A 33 -11.58 24.97 8.99
C TYR A 33 -12.45 26.18 8.64
N ARG A 34 -13.70 26.20 9.13
CA ARG A 34 -14.62 27.33 8.98
C ARG A 34 -14.14 28.58 9.73
N ALA A 35 -13.63 28.41 10.94
CA ALA A 35 -13.03 29.51 11.71
C ALA A 35 -11.79 30.10 11.02
N ALA A 36 -10.90 29.25 10.49
CA ALA A 36 -9.72 29.69 9.73
C ALA A 36 -10.11 30.44 8.43
N GLN A 37 -11.21 30.04 7.80
CA GLN A 37 -11.72 30.71 6.61
C GLN A 37 -12.36 32.07 6.95
N ALA A 38 -13.07 32.18 8.08
CA ALA A 38 -13.61 33.43 8.59
C ALA A 38 -12.51 34.45 8.97
N MET A 39 -11.32 33.96 9.35
CA MET A 39 -10.13 34.80 9.62
C MET A 39 -9.39 35.27 8.36
N GLY A 40 -9.89 34.96 7.15
CA GLY A 40 -9.30 35.45 5.89
C GLY A 40 -8.06 34.69 5.41
N ALA A 41 -7.77 33.50 5.94
CA ALA A 41 -6.65 32.69 5.49
C ALA A 41 -6.85 32.22 4.02
N GLY A 42 -5.86 32.45 3.15
CA GLY A 42 -5.91 32.03 1.76
C GLY A 42 -5.92 30.50 1.58
N THR A 43 -6.64 30.01 0.57
CA THR A 43 -6.86 28.58 0.30
C THR A 43 -5.57 27.76 0.23
N LEU A 44 -4.49 28.30 -0.37
CA LEU A 44 -3.20 27.61 -0.47
C LEU A 44 -2.51 27.44 0.89
N HIS A 45 -2.60 28.44 1.77
CA HIS A 45 -2.04 28.38 3.12
C HIS A 45 -2.80 27.38 3.99
N GLN A 46 -4.14 27.36 3.87
CA GLN A 46 -4.99 26.38 4.57
C GLN A 46 -4.68 24.94 4.13
N ILE A 47 -4.48 24.72 2.82
CA ILE A 47 -4.13 23.39 2.32
C ILE A 47 -2.77 22.94 2.87
N GLY A 48 -1.73 23.77 2.73
CA GLY A 48 -0.37 23.41 3.13
C GLY A 48 -0.20 23.24 4.64
N TRP A 49 -0.87 24.08 5.45
CA TRP A 49 -0.64 24.12 6.89
C TRP A 49 -1.66 23.32 7.70
N HIS A 50 -2.91 23.18 7.22
CA HIS A 50 -3.96 22.49 7.98
C HIS A 50 -4.34 21.16 7.33
N VAL A 51 -4.49 21.10 6.01
CA VAL A 51 -4.95 19.89 5.31
C VAL A 51 -3.84 18.85 5.17
N VAL A 52 -2.65 19.25 4.73
CA VAL A 52 -1.50 18.33 4.54
C VAL A 52 -1.10 17.61 5.84
N PRO A 53 -0.88 18.27 6.99
CA PRO A 53 -0.54 17.56 8.22
C PRO A 53 -1.67 16.66 8.73
N ALA A 54 -2.95 17.03 8.53
CA ALA A 54 -4.09 16.18 8.90
C ALA A 54 -4.21 14.93 8.01
N LEU A 55 -3.79 15.02 6.75
CA LEU A 55 -3.75 13.90 5.80
C LEU A 55 -2.63 12.88 6.08
N ARG A 56 -1.54 13.28 6.77
CA ARG A 56 -0.37 12.41 7.04
C ARG A 56 -0.72 11.01 7.57
N PRO A 57 -1.53 10.84 8.64
CA PRO A 57 -1.86 9.52 9.16
C PRO A 57 -2.68 8.67 8.17
N VAL A 58 -3.57 9.32 7.40
CA VAL A 58 -4.38 8.64 6.37
C VAL A 58 -3.50 8.17 5.22
N LEU A 59 -2.61 9.05 4.74
CA LEU A 59 -1.64 8.71 3.71
C LEU A 59 -0.70 7.58 4.15
N LEU A 60 -0.27 7.58 5.42
CA LEU A 60 0.59 6.54 5.96
C LEU A 60 -0.12 5.17 5.96
N SER A 61 -1.39 5.13 6.40
CA SER A 61 -2.19 3.90 6.36
C SER A 61 -2.42 3.41 4.92
N ALA A 62 -2.72 4.33 3.99
CA ALA A 62 -2.91 4.01 2.58
C ALA A 62 -1.61 3.47 1.95
N LEU A 63 -0.46 4.05 2.30
CA LEU A 63 0.86 3.61 1.84
C LEU A 63 1.16 2.17 2.29
N VAL A 64 0.87 1.83 3.55
CA VAL A 64 1.07 0.46 4.07
C VAL A 64 0.21 -0.55 3.32
N VAL A 65 -1.05 -0.21 3.04
CA VAL A 65 -1.95 -1.07 2.24
C VAL A 65 -1.44 -1.21 0.81
N LEU A 66 -1.00 -0.11 0.19
CA LEU A 66 -0.44 -0.09 -1.16
C LEU A 66 0.78 -0.99 -1.26
N PHE A 67 1.69 -0.89 -0.29
CA PHE A 67 2.90 -1.69 -0.22
C PHE A 67 2.58 -3.18 -0.13
N ALA A 68 1.66 -3.56 0.77
CA ALA A 68 1.21 -4.94 0.88
C ALA A 68 0.58 -5.47 -0.42
N HIS A 69 -0.15 -4.61 -1.14
CA HIS A 69 -0.76 -4.98 -2.43
C HIS A 69 0.30 -5.11 -3.53
N ALA A 70 1.23 -4.16 -3.60
CA ALA A 70 2.34 -4.15 -4.56
C ALA A 70 3.19 -5.42 -4.46
N VAL A 71 3.56 -5.83 -3.24
CA VAL A 71 4.33 -7.05 -2.99
C VAL A 71 3.58 -8.30 -3.48
N LYS A 72 2.25 -8.39 -3.28
CA LYS A 72 1.44 -9.52 -3.79
C LYS A 72 1.43 -9.56 -5.30
N VAL A 73 1.20 -8.41 -5.95
CA VAL A 73 1.14 -8.30 -7.42
C VAL A 73 2.49 -8.63 -8.02
N GLU A 74 3.58 -8.12 -7.45
CA GLU A 74 4.94 -8.45 -7.89
C GLU A 74 5.23 -9.95 -7.74
N ALA A 75 4.88 -10.54 -6.60
CA ALA A 75 5.06 -11.98 -6.38
C ALA A 75 4.27 -12.81 -7.40
N LEU A 76 3.04 -12.42 -7.71
CA LEU A 76 2.20 -13.08 -8.72
C LEU A 76 2.78 -12.94 -10.14
N LEU A 77 3.22 -11.74 -10.53
CA LEU A 77 3.86 -11.49 -11.83
C LEU A 77 5.18 -12.25 -11.96
N ALA A 78 5.98 -12.29 -10.91
CA ALA A 78 7.21 -13.06 -10.86
C ALA A 78 6.95 -14.57 -10.90
N TYR A 79 5.86 -15.04 -10.29
CA TYR A 79 5.41 -16.43 -10.39
C TYR A 79 5.02 -16.80 -11.82
N LEU A 80 4.29 -15.90 -12.51
CA LEU A 80 3.87 -16.06 -13.91
C LEU A 80 5.01 -15.85 -14.93
N GLY A 81 6.23 -15.51 -14.49
CA GLY A 81 7.38 -15.29 -15.38
C GLY A 81 7.43 -13.91 -16.05
N ALA A 82 6.51 -12.99 -15.71
CA ALA A 82 6.45 -11.64 -16.27
C ALA A 82 7.41 -10.63 -15.59
N SER A 83 8.30 -11.10 -14.69
CA SER A 83 9.29 -10.28 -13.99
C SER A 83 10.68 -10.40 -14.64
N ALA A 84 11.43 -9.28 -14.67
CA ALA A 84 12.76 -9.22 -15.28
C ALA A 84 13.71 -10.30 -14.69
N PRO A 85 14.54 -10.99 -15.50
CA PRO A 85 15.29 -12.18 -15.08
C PRO A 85 16.30 -11.97 -13.95
N GLU A 86 16.79 -10.74 -13.78
CA GLU A 86 18.11 -10.51 -13.17
C GLU A 86 18.17 -10.52 -11.63
N LEU A 87 17.03 -10.41 -10.92
CA LEU A 87 17.02 -10.43 -9.45
C LEU A 87 16.26 -11.63 -8.86
N PRO A 88 16.79 -12.29 -7.81
CA PRO A 88 16.04 -13.26 -7.02
C PRO A 88 14.91 -12.53 -6.28
N SER A 89 13.66 -12.92 -6.54
CA SER A 89 12.47 -12.39 -5.88
C SER A 89 11.67 -13.50 -5.22
N TRP A 90 10.87 -13.16 -4.21
CA TRP A 90 10.01 -14.11 -3.50
C TRP A 90 9.05 -14.86 -4.43
N GLY A 91 8.52 -14.21 -5.48
CA GLY A 91 7.68 -14.85 -6.48
C GLY A 91 8.41 -15.86 -7.37
N LYS A 92 9.70 -15.63 -7.68
CA LYS A 92 10.54 -16.62 -8.38
C LYS A 92 10.89 -17.82 -7.49
N LEU A 93 11.10 -17.57 -6.19
CA LEU A 93 11.25 -18.62 -5.18
C LEU A 93 10.00 -19.52 -5.16
N LEU A 94 8.80 -18.94 -5.15
CA LEU A 94 7.53 -19.67 -5.28
C LEU A 94 7.43 -20.45 -6.60
N ALA A 95 7.77 -19.84 -7.75
CA ALA A 95 7.74 -20.51 -9.05
C ALA A 95 8.66 -21.73 -9.11
N ARG A 96 9.89 -21.59 -8.59
CA ARG A 96 10.86 -22.68 -8.49
C ARG A 96 10.38 -23.77 -7.52
N SER A 97 9.74 -23.39 -6.41
CA SER A 97 9.17 -24.34 -5.45
C SER A 97 8.05 -25.19 -6.05
N GLY A 98 7.29 -24.66 -7.01
CA GLY A 98 6.24 -25.40 -7.72
C GLY A 98 6.78 -26.63 -8.47
N SER A 99 7.96 -26.53 -9.09
CA SER A 99 8.59 -27.66 -9.79
C SER A 99 9.27 -28.66 -8.83
N GLU A 100 9.67 -28.21 -7.64
CA GLU A 100 10.14 -29.09 -6.54
C GLU A 100 8.97 -29.85 -5.90
N LEU A 101 7.79 -29.23 -5.83
CA LEU A 101 6.57 -29.87 -5.32
C LEU A 101 6.14 -31.03 -6.23
N ALA A 102 6.28 -30.87 -7.55
CA ALA A 102 6.06 -31.95 -8.51
C ALA A 102 7.04 -33.14 -8.32
N ARG A 103 8.18 -32.91 -7.68
CA ARG A 103 9.15 -33.94 -7.26
C ARG A 103 8.89 -34.50 -5.85
N GLY A 104 7.78 -34.13 -5.22
CA GLY A 104 7.38 -34.58 -3.88
C GLY A 104 8.03 -33.81 -2.72
N VAL A 105 8.82 -32.78 -3.01
CA VAL A 105 9.49 -31.97 -1.98
C VAL A 105 8.61 -30.77 -1.64
N TRP A 106 7.89 -30.86 -0.51
CA TRP A 106 6.92 -29.85 -0.08
C TRP A 106 7.51 -28.71 0.76
N TRP A 107 8.65 -28.96 1.41
CA TRP A 107 9.32 -27.98 2.30
C TRP A 107 9.63 -26.62 1.63
N PRO A 108 10.11 -26.55 0.37
CA PRO A 108 10.48 -25.28 -0.27
C PRO A 108 9.27 -24.38 -0.51
N THR A 109 8.12 -24.99 -0.85
CA THR A 109 6.86 -24.27 -1.07
C THR A 109 6.37 -23.64 0.23
N LEU A 110 6.50 -24.36 1.35
CA LEU A 110 6.14 -23.82 2.66
C LEU A 110 7.08 -22.67 3.07
N ALA A 111 8.38 -22.84 2.83
CA ALA A 111 9.40 -21.83 3.15
C ALA A 111 9.28 -20.55 2.33
N ALA A 112 8.83 -20.64 1.08
CA ALA A 112 8.60 -19.46 0.23
C ALA A 112 7.26 -18.76 0.53
N SER A 113 6.21 -19.50 0.91
CA SER A 113 4.86 -18.96 1.13
C SER A 113 4.63 -18.41 2.54
N ALA A 114 5.12 -19.10 3.58
CA ALA A 114 4.84 -18.73 4.97
C ALA A 114 5.33 -17.32 5.37
N PRO A 115 6.56 -16.89 5.03
CA PRO A 115 7.04 -15.57 5.43
C PRO A 115 6.39 -14.45 4.61
N LEU A 116 6.03 -14.73 3.34
CA LEU A 116 5.30 -13.79 2.50
C LEU A 116 3.87 -13.56 3.03
N ALA A 117 3.21 -14.65 3.44
CA ALA A 117 1.90 -14.59 4.11
C ALA A 117 1.99 -13.82 5.44
N LEU A 118 3.01 -14.09 6.25
CA LEU A 118 3.25 -13.40 7.52
C LEU A 118 3.51 -11.90 7.30
N LEU A 119 4.33 -11.54 6.32
CA LEU A 119 4.62 -10.14 5.98
C LEU A 119 3.37 -9.39 5.55
N VAL A 120 2.55 -10.01 4.69
CA VAL A 120 1.26 -9.45 4.27
C VAL A 120 0.32 -9.29 5.47
N LEU A 121 0.20 -10.30 6.33
CA LEU A 121 -0.64 -10.26 7.53
C LEU A 121 -0.19 -9.15 8.49
N CYS A 122 1.10 -9.06 8.79
CA CYS A 122 1.66 -8.02 9.64
C CYS A 122 1.38 -6.62 9.08
N ALA A 123 1.55 -6.43 7.76
CA ALA A 123 1.24 -5.15 7.10
C ALA A 123 -0.26 -4.81 7.16
N GLN A 124 -1.15 -5.79 6.97
CA GLN A 124 -2.59 -5.60 7.06
C GLN A 124 -3.04 -5.26 8.49
N VAL A 125 -2.51 -5.96 9.50
CA VAL A 125 -2.79 -5.69 10.91
C VAL A 125 -2.26 -4.31 11.33
N LEU A 126 -1.08 -3.93 10.85
CA LEU A 126 -0.52 -2.59 11.09
C LEU A 126 -1.38 -1.50 10.45
N ALA A 127 -1.86 -1.72 9.22
CA ALA A 127 -2.78 -0.80 8.56
C ALA A 127 -4.09 -0.66 9.33
N ASP A 128 -4.69 -1.77 9.79
CA ASP A 128 -5.93 -1.76 10.58
C ASP A 128 -5.74 -1.02 11.91
N ARG A 129 -4.66 -1.29 12.63
CA ARG A 129 -4.33 -0.58 13.88
C ARG A 129 -4.10 0.92 13.67
N SER A 130 -3.48 1.31 12.57
CA SER A 130 -3.31 2.74 12.24
C SER A 130 -4.64 3.41 11.88
N GLY A 131 -5.62 2.66 11.36
CA GLY A 131 -6.96 3.15 11.05
C GLY A 131 -7.83 3.35 12.30
N ARG A 132 -7.71 2.46 13.30
CA ARG A 132 -8.51 2.49 14.54
C ARG A 132 -8.17 3.61 15.52
N ARG A 133 -7.03 4.29 15.38
CA ARG A 133 -6.62 5.38 16.30
C ARG A 133 -7.40 6.69 16.13
N LYS A 134 -8.50 6.69 15.35
CA LYS A 134 -9.37 7.84 15.10
C LYS A 134 -10.82 7.65 15.56
N GLU A 135 -11.14 6.52 16.21
CA GLU A 135 -12.37 6.34 17.01
C GLU A 135 -12.05 6.55 18.49
#